data_AF-A0A959AEF2-F1
#
_entry.id   AF-A0A959AEF2-F1
#
_cell.length_a   1.000
_cell.length_b   1.000
_cell.length_c   1.000
_cell.angle_alpha   90.00
_cell.angle_beta   90.00
_cell.angle_gamma   90.00
#
_symmetry.space_group_name_H-M   'P 1'
#
loop_
_entity.id
_entity.type
_entity.pdbx_description
1 polymer ?
#
loop_
_entity_poly.entity_id
_entity_poly.type
_entity_poly.pdbx_seq_one_letter_code
_entity_poly.pdbx_strand_id
1 'polypeptide(L)'
;MLKITTSEGFFAEKHYCFRVLFGELLGLEFRVVTGDVEHFLIELPNGKTAVVEDHFFGKCDEEGYLNKENIPGEPVSLPHPLLPGENITGIYGKPYIQISDGQFSCGIDLFASCFFMLTRWEEYVLPDRDAHGRFPASASLAWRGNFLNRPVVNEYAALLRMAFERLGFALPPNKRTYRLHLSHDVDHPKLWWSAAGRIKTPLAALLKRGNLREAAFWLREHSFRPKDPYDIFDEWMDLAEQHGHCAHFNFLGERAPSSNCYYPLHHPFVKNLIRDIAGRGHVIGFHPSYEAYEDKELFLSELASLQALCPAPVTTGRQHFLRFAAPDTWQRWEDAGMEWDSTLGYAEAEGFRCGICCDFPVFNFLTGTELKLREKPLIAMDVTLAMYRRYDPATAFDRLQHLRHQVEKHKGEFVLLWHNSSWNTYFWAPRREMYRSFIAQ
;
A
#
# COMPACT_ATOMS: atom_id res chain seq x y z
N MET A 1 -14.31 -0.33 -28.22
CA MET A 1 -13.50 0.70 -27.57
C MET A 1 -14.41 1.83 -27.10
N LEU A 2 -14.23 2.31 -25.88
CA LEU A 2 -14.94 3.49 -25.35
C LEU A 2 -14.47 4.76 -26.05
N LYS A 3 -15.36 5.75 -26.23
CA LYS A 3 -14.96 7.12 -26.58
C LYS A 3 -15.29 8.03 -25.41
N ILE A 4 -14.27 8.67 -24.85
CA ILE A 4 -14.40 9.60 -23.73
C ILE A 4 -14.18 11.00 -24.28
N THR A 5 -15.17 11.88 -24.12
CA THR A 5 -15.06 13.31 -24.46
C THR A 5 -14.93 14.13 -23.18
N THR A 6 -13.94 15.01 -23.12
CA THR A 6 -13.65 15.88 -21.97
C THR A 6 -13.11 17.23 -22.42
N SER A 7 -13.04 18.21 -21.52
CA SER A 7 -12.39 19.51 -21.74
C SER A 7 -10.88 19.36 -21.99
N GLU A 8 -10.21 20.42 -22.44
CA GLU A 8 -8.77 20.39 -22.76
C GLU A 8 -7.86 20.41 -21.51
N GLY A 9 -8.11 21.30 -20.55
CA GLY A 9 -7.23 21.49 -19.39
C GLY A 9 -7.10 20.26 -18.50
N PHE A 10 -5.96 20.04 -17.85
CA PHE A 10 -5.64 18.83 -17.06
C PHE A 10 -5.76 17.51 -17.84
N PHE A 11 -5.39 17.51 -19.13
CA PHE A 11 -5.49 16.32 -19.96
C PHE A 11 -4.71 15.12 -19.38
N ALA A 12 -3.50 15.35 -18.85
CA ALA A 12 -2.64 14.28 -18.33
C ALA A 12 -3.26 13.60 -17.10
N GLU A 13 -3.77 14.39 -16.15
CA GLU A 13 -4.41 13.94 -14.92
C GLU A 13 -5.69 13.15 -15.23
N LYS A 14 -6.54 13.71 -16.10
CA LYS A 14 -7.78 13.03 -16.54
C LYS A 14 -7.46 11.73 -17.27
N HIS A 15 -6.51 11.75 -18.20
CA HIS A 15 -6.10 10.57 -18.93
C HIS A 15 -5.56 9.48 -18.00
N TYR A 16 -4.78 9.85 -16.99
CA TYR A 16 -4.31 8.94 -15.95
C TYR A 16 -5.50 8.28 -15.21
N CYS A 17 -6.50 9.04 -14.79
CA CYS A 17 -7.71 8.49 -14.15
C CYS A 17 -8.47 7.53 -15.06
N PHE A 18 -8.63 7.86 -16.34
CA PHE A 18 -9.26 6.99 -17.33
C PHE A 18 -8.47 5.70 -17.51
N ARG A 19 -7.14 5.78 -17.57
CA ARG A 19 -6.27 4.62 -17.66
C ARG A 19 -6.42 3.70 -16.47
N VAL A 20 -6.40 4.22 -15.25
CA VAL A 20 -6.55 3.38 -14.04
C VAL A 20 -7.95 2.77 -13.98
N LEU A 21 -9.01 3.56 -14.11
CA LEU A 21 -10.37 3.04 -13.96
C LEU A 21 -10.78 2.13 -15.12
N PHE A 22 -10.61 2.57 -16.37
CA PHE A 22 -11.06 1.82 -17.54
C PHE A 22 -10.04 0.79 -18.00
N GLY A 23 -8.77 1.19 -18.14
CA GLY A 23 -7.70 0.31 -18.63
C GLY A 23 -7.30 -0.74 -17.60
N GLU A 24 -6.78 -0.30 -16.45
CA GLU A 24 -6.25 -1.20 -15.43
C GLU A 24 -7.40 -1.99 -14.78
N LEU A 25 -8.36 -1.34 -14.11
CA LEU A 25 -9.35 -2.04 -13.28
C LEU A 25 -10.46 -2.73 -14.06
N LEU A 26 -10.89 -2.16 -15.20
CA LEU A 26 -11.97 -2.72 -16.02
C LEU A 26 -11.50 -3.52 -17.24
N GLY A 27 -10.24 -3.38 -17.67
CA GLY A 27 -9.71 -4.07 -18.84
C GLY A 27 -10.28 -3.58 -20.17
N LEU A 28 -10.69 -2.30 -20.24
CA LEU A 28 -11.33 -1.70 -21.40
C LEU A 28 -10.35 -0.83 -22.18
N GLU A 29 -10.39 -0.95 -23.50
CA GLU A 29 -9.76 0.01 -24.41
C GLU A 29 -10.64 1.26 -24.53
N PHE A 30 -10.00 2.42 -24.52
CA PHE A 30 -10.64 3.72 -24.69
C PHE A 30 -9.80 4.64 -25.58
N ARG A 31 -10.46 5.62 -26.16
CA ARG A 31 -9.84 6.81 -26.74
C ARG A 31 -10.40 8.06 -26.08
N VAL A 32 -9.56 9.08 -25.92
CA VAL A 32 -9.95 10.38 -25.38
C VAL A 32 -10.04 11.39 -26.52
N VAL A 33 -11.08 12.20 -26.52
CA VAL A 33 -11.30 13.31 -27.45
C VAL A 33 -11.51 14.57 -26.61
N THR A 34 -10.82 15.64 -26.95
CA THR A 34 -11.06 16.95 -26.33
C THR A 34 -12.18 17.69 -27.06
N GLY A 35 -12.99 18.44 -26.33
CA GLY A 35 -14.05 19.25 -26.88
C GLY A 35 -14.60 20.25 -25.86
N ASP A 36 -15.48 21.13 -26.31
CA ASP A 36 -16.19 22.08 -25.46
C ASP A 36 -17.33 21.36 -24.74
N VAL A 37 -17.00 20.69 -23.64
CA VAL A 37 -17.94 19.94 -22.79
C VAL A 37 -17.71 20.29 -21.32
N GLU A 38 -18.80 20.46 -20.58
CA GLU A 38 -18.77 20.75 -19.14
C GLU A 38 -18.45 19.50 -18.31
N HIS A 39 -18.74 18.30 -18.83
CA HIS A 39 -18.68 17.04 -18.09
C HIS A 39 -18.01 15.95 -18.91
N PHE A 40 -17.65 14.85 -18.25
CA PHE A 40 -17.10 13.68 -18.90
C PHE A 40 -18.20 12.89 -19.60
N LEU A 41 -18.14 12.84 -20.94
CA LEU A 41 -19.07 12.08 -21.76
C LEU A 41 -18.42 10.77 -22.21
N ILE A 42 -18.97 9.64 -21.78
CA ILE A 42 -18.47 8.31 -22.10
C ILE A 42 -19.46 7.63 -23.04
N GLU A 43 -19.09 7.53 -24.31
CA GLU A 43 -19.85 6.81 -25.33
C GLU A 43 -19.42 5.34 -25.33
N LEU A 44 -20.38 4.44 -25.08
CA LEU A 44 -20.20 3.00 -25.12
C LEU A 44 -20.30 2.47 -26.56
N PRO A 45 -19.67 1.33 -26.90
CA PRO A 45 -19.72 0.74 -28.25
C PRO A 45 -21.13 0.42 -28.76
N ASN A 46 -22.10 0.25 -27.86
CA ASN A 46 -23.50 -0.01 -28.19
C ASN A 46 -24.32 1.28 -28.42
N GLY A 47 -23.67 2.45 -28.47
CA GLY A 47 -24.29 3.76 -28.69
C GLY A 47 -24.96 4.37 -27.46
N LYS A 48 -24.94 3.71 -26.30
CA LYS A 48 -25.41 4.29 -25.03
C LYS A 48 -24.35 5.20 -24.44
N THR A 49 -24.78 6.12 -23.58
CA THR A 49 -23.91 7.16 -23.01
C THR A 49 -23.94 7.14 -21.49
N ALA A 50 -22.78 7.34 -20.89
CA ALA A 50 -22.59 7.60 -19.48
C ALA A 50 -22.03 9.01 -19.29
N VAL A 51 -22.55 9.74 -18.31
CA VAL A 51 -22.10 11.10 -17.95
C VAL A 51 -21.61 11.07 -16.51
N VAL A 52 -20.42 11.59 -16.28
CA VAL A 52 -19.86 11.86 -14.95
C VAL A 52 -19.63 13.37 -14.87
N GLU A 53 -20.18 14.03 -13.86
CA GLU A 53 -19.98 15.48 -13.68
C GLU A 53 -18.52 15.78 -13.33
N ASP A 54 -17.95 16.81 -13.97
CA ASP A 54 -16.63 17.36 -13.65
C ASP A 54 -16.80 18.50 -12.63
N HIS A 55 -16.31 18.29 -11.41
CA HIS A 55 -16.41 19.25 -10.31
C HIS A 55 -15.07 19.77 -9.85
N PHE A 56 -13.98 19.30 -10.43
CA PHE A 56 -12.63 19.63 -10.00
C PHE A 56 -11.81 20.17 -11.17
N PHE A 57 -11.53 19.35 -12.18
CA PHE A 57 -10.67 19.75 -13.30
C PHE A 57 -11.29 20.88 -14.12
N GLY A 58 -12.60 20.86 -14.34
CA GLY A 58 -13.33 21.93 -15.01
C GLY A 58 -13.50 23.22 -14.20
N LYS A 59 -13.13 23.21 -12.91
CA LYS A 59 -13.29 24.36 -11.99
C LYS A 59 -11.97 24.90 -11.42
N CYS A 60 -10.87 24.17 -11.59
CA CYS A 60 -9.55 24.60 -11.16
C CYS A 60 -8.83 25.33 -12.28
N ASP A 61 -8.05 26.34 -11.93
CA ASP A 61 -7.12 26.98 -12.87
C ASP A 61 -5.89 26.08 -13.07
N GLU A 62 -5.39 25.99 -14.31
CA GLU A 62 -4.27 25.11 -14.70
C GLU A 62 -3.00 25.33 -13.87
N GLU A 63 -2.83 26.51 -13.28
CA GLU A 63 -1.65 26.86 -12.47
C GLU A 63 -1.72 26.41 -11.01
N GLY A 64 -2.81 25.80 -10.51
CA GLY A 64 -2.91 25.66 -9.04
C GLY A 64 -3.99 24.77 -8.45
N TYR A 65 -4.13 23.50 -8.84
CA TYR A 65 -4.98 22.60 -8.05
C TYR A 65 -4.35 22.15 -6.71
N LEU A 66 -3.02 22.27 -6.57
CA LEU A 66 -2.25 21.91 -5.37
C LEU A 66 -2.35 22.97 -4.27
N ASN A 67 -3.58 23.30 -3.88
CA ASN A 67 -3.86 24.24 -2.80
C ASN A 67 -4.85 23.64 -1.80
N LYS A 68 -4.90 24.24 -0.61
CA LYS A 68 -5.69 23.70 0.50
C LYS A 68 -7.19 23.87 0.26
N GLU A 69 -7.58 24.91 -0.46
CA GLU A 69 -8.95 25.26 -0.82
C GLU A 69 -9.58 24.21 -1.73
N ASN A 70 -8.75 23.49 -2.47
CA ASN A 70 -9.12 22.42 -3.39
C ASN A 70 -9.17 21.04 -2.74
N ILE A 71 -8.76 20.90 -1.48
CA ILE A 71 -8.98 19.68 -0.69
C ILE A 71 -10.49 19.51 -0.51
N PRO A 72 -11.05 18.31 -0.79
CA PRO A 72 -12.49 18.12 -0.73
C PRO A 72 -12.98 18.29 0.71
N GLY A 73 -14.24 18.73 0.83
CA GLY A 73 -14.94 18.84 2.10
C GLY A 73 -15.29 17.47 2.70
N GLU A 74 -16.34 17.42 3.53
CA GLU A 74 -16.79 16.14 4.09
C GLU A 74 -17.27 15.19 2.98
N PRO A 75 -16.74 13.95 2.93
CA PRO A 75 -17.20 12.96 1.97
C PRO A 75 -18.67 12.62 2.20
N VAL A 76 -19.39 12.40 1.12
CA VAL A 76 -20.80 12.01 1.16
C VAL A 76 -20.92 10.49 1.08
N SER A 77 -21.85 9.91 1.84
CA SER A 77 -22.21 8.50 1.74
C SER A 77 -23.64 8.41 1.22
N LEU A 78 -23.83 7.71 0.10
CA LEU A 78 -25.13 7.58 -0.56
C LEU A 78 -25.40 6.11 -0.91
N PRO A 79 -26.67 5.67 -0.96
CA PRO A 79 -27.00 4.30 -1.31
C PRO A 79 -26.45 3.91 -2.69
N HIS A 80 -25.92 2.69 -2.80
CA HIS A 80 -25.47 2.16 -4.08
C HIS A 80 -26.69 1.86 -4.98
N PRO A 81 -26.74 2.37 -6.22
CA PRO A 81 -27.95 2.30 -7.05
C PRO A 81 -28.33 0.88 -7.49
N LEU A 82 -27.37 -0.06 -7.43
CA LEU A 82 -27.54 -1.43 -7.93
C LEU A 82 -27.25 -2.52 -6.87
N LEU A 83 -26.85 -2.14 -5.65
CA LEU A 83 -26.49 -3.09 -4.57
C LEU A 83 -27.26 -2.69 -3.31
N PRO A 84 -28.43 -3.30 -3.05
CA PRO A 84 -29.22 -2.99 -1.87
C PRO A 84 -28.43 -3.17 -0.57
N GLY A 85 -28.47 -2.17 0.31
CA GLY A 85 -27.78 -2.21 1.60
C GLY A 85 -26.30 -1.81 1.55
N GLU A 86 -25.73 -1.59 0.36
CA GLU A 86 -24.41 -1.00 0.21
C GLU A 86 -24.50 0.50 -0.05
N ASN A 87 -23.46 1.24 0.37
CA ASN A 87 -23.30 2.66 0.08
C ASN A 87 -22.07 2.88 -0.79
N ILE A 88 -21.99 4.03 -1.43
CA ILE A 88 -20.81 4.52 -2.14
C ILE A 88 -20.38 5.87 -1.57
N THR A 89 -19.07 6.06 -1.45
CA THR A 89 -18.47 7.29 -0.91
C THR A 89 -18.21 8.26 -2.05
N GLY A 90 -18.81 9.45 -2.04
CA GLY A 90 -18.43 10.55 -2.93
C GLY A 90 -17.41 11.47 -2.26
N ILE A 91 -16.27 11.69 -2.91
CA ILE A 91 -15.22 12.60 -2.43
C ILE A 91 -15.40 14.00 -3.03
N TYR A 92 -15.53 14.08 -4.36
CA TYR A 92 -15.88 15.30 -5.07
C TYR A 92 -17.26 15.21 -5.73
N GLY A 93 -17.89 16.37 -5.95
CA GLY A 93 -19.13 16.49 -6.69
C GLY A 93 -20.40 16.36 -5.85
N LYS A 94 -21.50 15.97 -6.48
CA LYS A 94 -22.84 15.94 -5.91
C LYS A 94 -23.28 14.50 -5.56
N PRO A 95 -24.04 14.30 -4.47
CA PRO A 95 -24.41 12.97 -3.96
C PRO A 95 -25.58 12.35 -4.74
N TYR A 96 -25.43 12.10 -6.03
CA TYR A 96 -26.43 11.38 -6.81
C TYR A 96 -25.81 10.44 -7.84
N ILE A 97 -26.49 9.31 -8.06
CA ILE A 97 -26.21 8.38 -9.16
C ILE A 97 -27.56 7.92 -9.72
N GLN A 98 -27.73 8.06 -11.02
CA GLN A 98 -28.95 7.70 -11.72
C GLN A 98 -28.62 6.76 -12.88
N ILE A 99 -29.38 5.68 -12.97
CA ILE A 99 -29.25 4.70 -14.04
C ILE A 99 -30.66 4.47 -14.59
N SER A 100 -30.90 4.94 -15.81
CA SER A 100 -32.16 4.77 -16.54
C SER A 100 -31.93 3.96 -17.82
N ASP A 101 -33.00 3.64 -18.55
CA ASP A 101 -32.93 2.87 -19.78
C ASP A 101 -32.17 3.65 -20.87
N GLY A 102 -30.86 3.44 -20.92
CA GLY A 102 -29.95 4.00 -21.92
C GLY A 102 -29.07 5.16 -21.47
N GLN A 103 -29.17 5.60 -20.21
CA GLN A 103 -28.29 6.65 -19.68
C GLN A 103 -27.83 6.36 -18.24
N PHE A 104 -26.54 6.58 -18.00
CA PHE A 104 -25.96 6.67 -16.65
C PHE A 104 -25.58 8.13 -16.40
N SER A 105 -25.97 8.67 -15.25
CA SER A 105 -25.56 10.00 -14.80
C SER A 105 -25.04 9.94 -13.37
N CYS A 106 -23.85 10.46 -13.14
CA CYS A 106 -23.18 10.46 -11.84
C CYS A 106 -22.76 11.87 -11.46
N GLY A 107 -23.32 12.38 -10.36
CA GLY A 107 -22.94 13.68 -9.81
C GLY A 107 -21.60 13.64 -9.06
N ILE A 108 -21.16 12.46 -8.62
CA ILE A 108 -19.86 12.27 -7.99
C ILE A 108 -18.80 12.38 -9.08
N ASP A 109 -17.79 13.21 -8.86
CA ASP A 109 -16.66 13.29 -9.77
C ASP A 109 -15.70 12.12 -9.50
N LEU A 110 -15.98 10.99 -10.15
CA LEU A 110 -15.24 9.74 -9.97
C LEU A 110 -13.76 9.88 -10.38
N PHE A 111 -13.47 10.74 -11.36
CA PHE A 111 -12.12 10.90 -11.89
C PHE A 111 -11.27 11.77 -10.97
N ALA A 112 -11.77 12.91 -10.52
CA ALA A 112 -11.07 13.73 -9.53
C ALA A 112 -10.89 13.00 -8.20
N SER A 113 -11.91 12.25 -7.76
CA SER A 113 -11.84 11.42 -6.55
C SER A 113 -10.77 10.33 -6.68
N CYS A 114 -10.68 9.67 -7.84
CA CYS A 114 -9.61 8.71 -8.16
C CYS A 114 -8.23 9.39 -8.13
N PHE A 115 -8.09 10.54 -8.80
CA PHE A 115 -6.85 11.30 -8.84
C PHE A 115 -6.35 11.65 -7.43
N PHE A 116 -7.22 12.23 -6.61
CA PHE A 116 -6.94 12.62 -5.24
C PHE A 116 -6.45 11.44 -4.39
N MET A 117 -7.14 10.30 -4.47
CA MET A 117 -6.79 9.12 -3.68
C MET A 117 -5.49 8.47 -4.11
N LEU A 118 -5.19 8.41 -5.41
CA LEU A 118 -4.02 7.69 -5.92
C LEU A 118 -2.73 8.53 -5.87
N THR A 119 -2.82 9.83 -6.11
CA THR A 119 -1.65 10.71 -6.13
C THR A 119 -1.24 11.21 -4.76
N ARG A 120 -2.14 11.11 -3.77
CA ARG A 120 -1.92 11.58 -2.40
C ARG A 120 -1.49 13.04 -2.32
N TRP A 121 -1.89 13.87 -3.28
CA TRP A 121 -1.51 15.28 -3.30
C TRP A 121 -2.02 16.04 -2.07
N GLU A 122 -3.03 15.52 -1.34
CA GLU A 122 -3.44 16.05 -0.03
C GLU A 122 -2.27 16.11 0.96
N GLU A 123 -1.37 15.13 0.92
CA GLU A 123 -0.24 15.02 1.83
C GLU A 123 0.87 16.03 1.47
N TYR A 124 0.92 16.46 0.21
CA TYR A 124 1.82 17.51 -0.25
C TYR A 124 1.36 18.89 0.22
N VAL A 125 0.05 19.15 0.17
CA VAL A 125 -0.54 20.45 0.51
C VAL A 125 -0.75 20.63 2.01
N LEU A 126 -1.11 19.57 2.73
CA LEU A 126 -1.37 19.64 4.16
C LEU A 126 -0.06 19.54 4.97
N PRO A 127 0.16 20.43 5.96
CA PRO A 127 1.42 20.53 6.69
C PRO A 127 1.59 19.48 7.79
N ASP A 128 0.54 18.72 8.12
CA ASP A 128 0.53 17.77 9.23
C ASP A 128 1.62 16.70 9.06
N ARG A 129 2.50 16.57 10.07
CA ARG A 129 3.55 15.56 10.11
C ARG A 129 3.69 15.01 11.53
N ASP A 130 3.90 13.70 11.64
CA ASP A 130 4.25 13.07 12.90
C ASP A 130 5.74 13.25 13.26
N ALA A 131 6.18 12.67 14.37
CA ALA A 131 7.56 12.77 14.84
C ALA A 131 8.62 12.18 13.89
N HIS A 132 8.21 11.42 12.87
CA HIS A 132 9.09 10.84 11.84
C HIS A 132 8.97 11.56 10.49
N GLY A 133 8.21 12.67 10.43
CA GLY A 133 7.97 13.40 9.19
C GLY A 133 6.96 12.72 8.26
N ARG A 134 6.08 11.86 8.79
CA ARG A 134 5.06 11.13 8.00
C ARG A 134 3.73 11.84 8.08
N PHE A 135 2.94 11.78 7.02
CA PHE A 135 1.56 12.28 7.04
C PHE A 135 0.68 11.34 7.89
N PRO A 136 0.06 11.83 8.99
CA PRO A 136 -0.69 10.97 9.88
C PRO A 136 -2.07 10.61 9.31
N ALA A 137 -2.53 9.39 9.58
CA ALA A 137 -3.84 8.90 9.18
C ALA A 137 -4.94 9.86 9.62
N SER A 138 -4.87 10.39 10.85
CA SER A 138 -5.88 11.30 11.40
C SER A 138 -6.05 12.62 10.64
N ALA A 139 -5.04 13.06 9.89
CA ALA A 139 -5.15 14.24 9.03
C ALA A 139 -5.81 13.93 7.68
N SER A 140 -5.72 12.68 7.22
CA SER A 140 -6.25 12.27 5.91
C SER A 140 -7.77 12.42 5.81
N LEU A 141 -8.25 12.72 4.60
CA LEU A 141 -9.68 12.71 4.31
C LEU A 141 -10.31 11.34 4.61
N ALA A 142 -9.61 10.24 4.27
CA ALA A 142 -10.10 8.88 4.44
C ALA A 142 -10.39 8.51 5.90
N TRP A 143 -9.54 8.96 6.82
CA TRP A 143 -9.79 8.79 8.24
C TRP A 143 -10.92 9.68 8.74
N ARG A 144 -10.88 10.99 8.42
CA ARG A 144 -11.89 11.96 8.89
C ARG A 144 -13.29 11.64 8.38
N GLY A 145 -13.39 11.13 7.15
CA GLY A 145 -14.63 10.66 6.54
C GLY A 145 -14.99 9.20 6.84
N ASN A 146 -14.27 8.53 7.74
CA ASN A 146 -14.51 7.15 8.16
C ASN A 146 -14.65 6.14 7.00
N PHE A 147 -13.80 6.27 5.99
CA PHE A 147 -13.76 5.35 4.84
C PHE A 147 -12.37 4.74 4.59
N LEU A 148 -11.40 4.93 5.49
CA LEU A 148 -10.06 4.36 5.37
C LEU A 148 -10.06 2.82 5.24
N ASN A 149 -11.10 2.14 5.72
CA ASN A 149 -11.29 0.69 5.58
C ASN A 149 -11.94 0.27 4.25
N ARG A 150 -12.06 1.17 3.28
CA ARG A 150 -12.70 0.92 1.98
C ARG A 150 -11.76 1.22 0.81
N PRO A 151 -11.62 0.31 -0.16
CA PRO A 151 -10.89 0.59 -1.39
C PRO A 151 -11.79 1.36 -2.37
N VAL A 152 -12.13 2.62 -2.04
CA VAL A 152 -13.09 3.46 -2.78
C VAL A 152 -12.82 3.58 -4.29
N VAL A 153 -11.57 3.55 -4.74
CA VAL A 153 -11.21 3.56 -6.17
C VAL A 153 -11.65 2.26 -6.86
N ASN A 154 -11.49 1.11 -6.19
CA ASN A 154 -12.02 -0.17 -6.68
C ASN A 154 -13.55 -0.18 -6.68
N GLU A 155 -14.18 0.46 -5.70
CA GLU A 155 -15.64 0.63 -5.65
C GLU A 155 -16.15 1.48 -6.82
N TYR A 156 -15.45 2.55 -7.20
CA TYR A 156 -15.78 3.36 -8.38
C TYR A 156 -15.68 2.56 -9.67
N ALA A 157 -14.63 1.76 -9.85
CA ALA A 157 -14.53 0.86 -10.99
C ALA A 157 -15.68 -0.17 -11.00
N ALA A 158 -16.02 -0.74 -9.84
CA ALA A 158 -17.15 -1.67 -9.73
C ALA A 158 -18.50 -1.00 -10.10
N LEU A 159 -18.74 0.23 -9.64
CA LEU A 159 -19.92 1.01 -10.02
C LEU A 159 -19.98 1.17 -11.55
N LEU A 160 -18.89 1.61 -12.18
CA LEU A 160 -18.81 1.81 -13.63
C LEU A 160 -19.07 0.50 -14.40
N ARG A 161 -18.50 -0.62 -13.95
CA ARG A 161 -18.79 -1.96 -14.52
C ARG A 161 -20.28 -2.25 -14.50
N MET A 162 -20.90 -2.16 -13.32
CA MET A 162 -22.31 -2.50 -13.15
C MET A 162 -23.23 -1.55 -13.93
N ALA A 163 -22.90 -0.26 -13.97
CA ALA A 163 -23.62 0.72 -14.75
C ALA A 163 -23.55 0.41 -16.25
N PHE A 164 -22.36 0.09 -16.77
CA PHE A 164 -22.18 -0.25 -18.18
C PHE A 164 -22.89 -1.55 -18.56
N GLU A 165 -22.83 -2.57 -17.70
CA GLU A 165 -23.59 -3.82 -17.87
C GLU A 165 -25.10 -3.55 -17.87
N ARG A 166 -25.59 -2.66 -17.00
CA ARG A 166 -26.99 -2.23 -16.97
C ARG A 166 -27.41 -1.48 -18.24
N LEU A 167 -26.48 -0.75 -18.86
CA LEU A 167 -26.66 -0.11 -20.17
C LEU A 167 -26.53 -1.10 -21.35
N GLY A 168 -26.39 -2.39 -21.09
CA GLY A 168 -26.29 -3.44 -22.11
C GLY A 168 -24.92 -3.51 -22.78
N PHE A 169 -23.86 -2.99 -22.15
CA PHE A 169 -22.49 -3.17 -22.61
C PHE A 169 -21.80 -4.25 -21.78
N ALA A 170 -21.53 -5.40 -22.40
CA ALA A 170 -20.81 -6.49 -21.75
C ALA A 170 -19.32 -6.16 -21.63
N LEU A 171 -18.80 -6.16 -20.39
CA LEU A 171 -17.38 -5.98 -20.12
C LEU A 171 -16.61 -7.30 -20.25
N PRO A 172 -15.29 -7.25 -20.54
CA PRO A 172 -14.46 -8.43 -20.43
C PRO A 172 -14.44 -8.95 -18.99
N PRO A 173 -14.23 -10.27 -18.81
CA PRO A 173 -14.13 -10.86 -17.49
C PRO A 173 -12.93 -10.26 -16.75
N ASN A 174 -13.10 -9.95 -15.47
CA ASN A 174 -11.98 -9.53 -14.63
C ASN A 174 -11.02 -10.72 -14.46
N LYS A 175 -9.83 -10.60 -15.06
CA LYS A 175 -8.76 -11.61 -15.02
C LYS A 175 -7.99 -11.60 -13.70
N ARG A 176 -8.14 -10.55 -12.86
CA ARG A 176 -7.51 -10.51 -11.54
C ARG A 176 -8.17 -11.51 -10.62
N THR A 177 -7.36 -12.03 -9.71
CA THR A 177 -7.77 -12.89 -8.60
C THR A 177 -7.20 -12.29 -7.33
N TYR A 178 -7.85 -12.60 -6.20
CA TYR A 178 -7.26 -12.29 -4.91
C TYR A 178 -5.82 -12.82 -4.81
N ARG A 179 -4.92 -12.03 -4.24
CA ARG A 179 -3.55 -12.44 -3.91
C ARG A 179 -3.19 -11.96 -2.51
N LEU A 180 -2.55 -12.82 -1.73
CA LEU A 180 -1.91 -12.45 -0.47
C LEU A 180 -0.43 -12.17 -0.72
N HIS A 181 0.02 -10.95 -0.45
CA HIS A 181 1.41 -10.54 -0.54
C HIS A 181 2.01 -10.49 0.86
N LEU A 182 2.79 -11.52 1.19
CA LEU A 182 3.53 -11.63 2.44
C LEU A 182 4.84 -10.84 2.30
N SER A 183 4.94 -9.71 2.98
CA SER A 183 6.13 -8.87 2.98
C SER A 183 6.74 -8.75 4.36
N HIS A 184 8.06 -8.60 4.39
CA HIS A 184 8.86 -8.68 5.60
C HIS A 184 10.00 -7.68 5.55
N ASP A 185 10.00 -6.69 6.43
CA ASP A 185 11.11 -5.77 6.56
C ASP A 185 12.14 -6.38 7.53
N VAL A 186 13.35 -6.59 7.02
CA VAL A 186 14.45 -7.22 7.74
C VAL A 186 15.31 -6.14 8.39
N ASP A 187 14.79 -5.53 9.46
CA ASP A 187 15.51 -4.50 10.23
C ASP A 187 16.61 -5.09 11.12
N HIS A 188 16.32 -6.26 11.69
CA HIS A 188 17.19 -6.96 12.63
C HIS A 188 17.23 -8.44 12.29
N PRO A 189 18.11 -8.88 11.37
CA PRO A 189 18.18 -10.28 10.96
C PRO A 189 18.56 -11.23 12.11
N LYS A 190 19.19 -10.70 13.18
CA LYS A 190 19.48 -11.41 14.43
C LYS A 190 19.25 -10.52 15.63
N LEU A 191 18.80 -11.11 16.74
CA LEU A 191 18.80 -10.45 18.04
C LEU A 191 20.20 -10.46 18.66
N TRP A 192 20.96 -11.55 18.47
CA TRP A 192 22.26 -11.77 19.10
C TRP A 192 23.39 -11.95 18.08
N TRP A 193 24.16 -10.89 17.92
CA TRP A 193 25.42 -10.90 17.15
C TRP A 193 26.59 -11.54 17.92
N SER A 194 26.43 -11.77 19.24
CA SER A 194 27.41 -12.48 20.08
C SER A 194 26.73 -13.26 21.19
N ALA A 195 27.42 -14.27 21.74
CA ALA A 195 26.91 -15.08 22.85
C ALA A 195 26.57 -14.25 24.11
N ALA A 196 27.25 -13.13 24.34
CA ALA A 196 26.95 -12.23 25.44
C ALA A 196 25.52 -11.65 25.37
N GLY A 197 24.97 -11.47 24.17
CA GLY A 197 23.58 -11.04 23.97
C GLY A 197 22.56 -11.99 24.60
N ARG A 198 22.81 -13.31 24.50
CA ARG A 198 21.94 -14.37 25.04
C ARG A 198 21.75 -14.28 26.55
N ILE A 199 22.78 -13.84 27.25
CA ILE A 199 22.78 -13.67 28.71
C ILE A 199 22.17 -12.30 29.07
N LYS A 200 22.51 -11.25 28.31
CA LYS A 200 22.03 -9.89 28.57
C LYS A 200 20.52 -9.75 28.42
N THR A 201 19.88 -10.48 27.48
CA THR A 201 18.43 -10.36 27.24
C THR A 201 17.56 -10.73 28.46
N PRO A 202 17.66 -11.95 29.05
CA PRO A 202 16.90 -12.30 30.24
C PRO A 202 17.31 -11.45 31.46
N LEU A 203 18.58 -11.08 31.58
CA LEU A 203 19.05 -10.20 32.67
C LEU A 203 18.44 -8.80 32.58
N ALA A 204 18.32 -8.25 31.36
CA ALA A 204 17.65 -6.97 31.14
C ALA A 204 16.14 -7.06 31.42
N ALA A 205 15.49 -8.18 31.06
CA ALA A 205 14.08 -8.41 31.40
C ALA A 205 13.86 -8.38 32.93
N LEU A 206 14.76 -9.01 33.68
CA LEU A 206 14.71 -9.04 35.14
C LEU A 206 15.08 -7.68 35.77
N LEU A 207 16.28 -7.17 35.49
CA LEU A 207 16.86 -6.06 36.25
C LEU A 207 16.44 -4.67 35.74
N LYS A 208 16.19 -4.52 34.43
CA LYS A 208 15.78 -3.23 33.86
C LYS A 208 14.27 -3.10 33.76
N ARG A 209 13.56 -4.18 33.41
CA ARG A 209 12.11 -4.17 33.19
C ARG A 209 11.29 -4.74 34.35
N GLY A 210 11.93 -5.41 35.32
CA GLY A 210 11.22 -6.03 36.44
C GLY A 210 10.26 -7.16 36.04
N ASN A 211 10.40 -7.74 34.84
CA ASN A 211 9.45 -8.70 34.28
C ASN A 211 9.99 -10.14 34.38
N LEU A 212 9.63 -10.81 35.48
CA LEU A 212 10.01 -12.21 35.74
C LEU A 212 9.49 -13.19 34.69
N ARG A 213 8.28 -12.94 34.16
CA ARG A 213 7.67 -13.82 33.14
C ARG A 213 8.42 -13.73 31.82
N GLU A 214 8.82 -12.52 31.43
CA GLU A 214 9.67 -12.33 30.25
C GLU A 214 11.05 -12.97 30.44
N ALA A 215 11.69 -12.80 31.59
CA ALA A 215 12.98 -13.43 31.87
C ALA A 215 12.89 -14.96 31.79
N ALA A 216 11.85 -15.56 32.39
CA ALA A 216 11.59 -16.99 32.32
C ALA A 216 11.30 -17.47 30.89
N PHE A 217 10.55 -16.68 30.10
CA PHE A 217 10.31 -16.96 28.68
C PHE A 217 11.62 -17.05 27.90
N TRP A 218 12.51 -16.07 28.04
CA TRP A 218 13.80 -16.07 27.35
C TRP A 218 14.66 -17.28 27.70
N LEU A 219 14.78 -17.59 29.00
CA LEU A 219 15.56 -18.73 29.48
C LEU A 219 15.00 -20.06 28.97
N ARG A 220 13.67 -20.24 28.98
CA ARG A 220 13.02 -21.49 28.58
C ARG A 220 13.01 -21.70 27.07
N GLU A 221 12.71 -20.65 26.30
CA GLU A 221 12.42 -20.78 24.88
C GLU A 221 13.62 -20.51 23.96
N HIS A 222 14.60 -19.70 24.38
CA HIS A 222 15.62 -19.20 23.45
C HIS A 222 17.07 -19.20 23.95
N SER A 223 17.36 -18.83 25.20
CA SER A 223 18.75 -18.59 25.67
C SER A 223 19.68 -19.79 25.47
N PHE A 224 19.15 -21.01 25.56
CA PHE A 224 19.90 -22.26 25.40
C PHE A 224 19.66 -22.98 24.05
N ARG A 225 18.83 -22.41 23.17
CA ARG A 225 18.59 -22.99 21.83
C ARG A 225 19.66 -22.53 20.84
N PRO A 226 20.01 -23.35 19.83
CA PRO A 226 21.05 -23.00 18.87
C PRO A 226 20.65 -21.81 17.98
N LYS A 227 19.40 -21.80 17.48
CA LYS A 227 18.87 -20.77 16.56
C LYS A 227 18.56 -19.46 17.29
N ASP A 228 18.88 -18.35 16.65
CA ASP A 228 18.56 -17.00 17.15
C ASP A 228 17.04 -16.77 17.07
N PRO A 229 16.40 -16.10 18.05
CA PRO A 229 14.95 -15.87 18.02
C PRO A 229 14.49 -15.05 16.81
N TYR A 230 15.32 -14.19 16.23
CA TYR A 230 14.97 -13.39 15.04
C TYR A 230 15.30 -14.10 13.73
N ASP A 231 16.09 -15.18 13.79
CA ASP A 231 16.37 -16.05 12.66
C ASP A 231 15.20 -17.03 12.47
N ILE A 232 14.15 -16.55 11.80
CA ILE A 232 12.89 -17.28 11.56
C ILE A 232 12.62 -17.50 10.07
N PHE A 233 13.58 -17.14 9.22
CA PHE A 233 13.37 -17.02 7.78
C PHE A 233 12.98 -18.35 7.15
N ASP A 234 13.60 -19.47 7.53
CA ASP A 234 13.18 -20.80 7.06
C ASP A 234 11.72 -21.10 7.41
N GLU A 235 11.30 -20.77 8.64
CA GLU A 235 9.93 -21.02 9.12
C GLU A 235 8.91 -20.22 8.29
N TRP A 236 9.25 -18.99 7.90
CA TRP A 236 8.38 -18.16 7.07
C TRP A 236 8.38 -18.57 5.60
N MET A 237 9.53 -18.94 5.06
CA MET A 237 9.63 -19.47 3.69
C MET A 237 8.86 -20.79 3.57
N ASP A 238 9.04 -21.73 4.51
CA ASP A 238 8.30 -22.99 4.57
C ASP A 238 6.78 -22.74 4.66
N LEU A 239 6.36 -21.81 5.52
CA LEU A 239 4.94 -21.45 5.68
C LEU A 239 4.34 -20.84 4.41
N ALA A 240 5.09 -19.96 3.73
CA ALA A 240 4.66 -19.35 2.48
C ALA A 240 4.54 -20.40 1.37
N GLU A 241 5.56 -21.23 1.19
CA GLU A 241 5.58 -22.30 0.19
C GLU A 241 4.48 -23.33 0.41
N GLN A 242 4.21 -23.71 1.67
CA GLN A 242 3.13 -24.64 2.03
C GLN A 242 1.76 -24.15 1.52
N HIS A 243 1.54 -22.84 1.43
CA HIS A 243 0.29 -22.22 0.98
C HIS A 243 0.39 -21.65 -0.44
N GLY A 244 1.44 -22.00 -1.19
CA GLY A 244 1.63 -21.55 -2.57
C GLY A 244 1.91 -20.04 -2.70
N HIS A 245 2.42 -19.41 -1.65
CA HIS A 245 2.80 -18.01 -1.63
C HIS A 245 4.30 -17.81 -1.83
N CYS A 246 4.64 -16.66 -2.40
CA CYS A 246 6.01 -16.17 -2.46
C CYS A 246 6.16 -15.04 -1.43
N ALA A 247 7.01 -15.25 -0.42
CA ALA A 247 7.37 -14.21 0.54
C ALA A 247 8.34 -13.18 -0.07
N HIS A 248 8.22 -11.93 0.40
CA HIS A 248 9.04 -10.80 -0.02
C HIS A 248 9.80 -10.25 1.20
N PHE A 249 11.12 -10.21 1.13
CA PHE A 249 11.98 -9.76 2.23
C PHE A 249 12.74 -8.50 1.82
N ASN A 250 12.45 -7.38 2.45
CA ASN A 250 13.11 -6.10 2.21
C ASN A 250 14.35 -5.97 3.10
N PHE A 251 15.52 -5.81 2.50
CA PHE A 251 16.81 -5.71 3.18
C PHE A 251 17.41 -4.30 3.12
N LEU A 252 18.14 -3.93 4.18
CA LEU A 252 18.92 -2.70 4.21
C LEU A 252 20.12 -2.79 3.25
N GLY A 253 20.55 -1.63 2.74
CA GLY A 253 21.85 -1.49 2.07
C GLY A 253 23.02 -1.33 3.06
N GLU A 254 24.24 -1.47 2.54
CA GLU A 254 25.47 -1.18 3.26
C GLU A 254 25.63 0.33 3.45
N ARG A 255 25.96 0.74 4.68
CA ARG A 255 26.07 2.15 5.07
C ARG A 255 26.92 2.29 6.33
N ALA A 256 27.27 3.53 6.68
CA ALA A 256 27.91 3.78 7.97
C ALA A 256 26.94 3.40 9.12
N PRO A 257 27.45 2.80 10.23
CA PRO A 257 26.62 2.50 11.38
C PRO A 257 25.89 3.75 11.90
N SER A 258 24.58 3.63 12.14
CA SER A 258 23.75 4.71 12.68
C SER A 258 23.01 4.27 13.94
N SER A 259 22.30 5.20 14.59
CA SER A 259 21.57 4.96 15.83
C SER A 259 20.23 4.22 15.64
N ASN A 260 19.77 4.07 14.40
CA ASN A 260 18.54 3.34 14.07
C ASN A 260 18.84 1.86 13.74
N CYS A 261 18.14 1.25 12.76
CA CYS A 261 18.40 -0.12 12.32
C CYS A 261 19.66 -0.22 11.45
N TYR A 262 20.62 -1.06 11.85
CA TYR A 262 21.84 -1.34 11.09
C TYR A 262 22.28 -2.79 11.31
N TYR A 263 22.77 -3.41 10.25
CA TYR A 263 23.59 -4.61 10.30
C TYR A 263 24.58 -4.62 9.14
N PRO A 264 25.77 -5.21 9.33
CA PRO A 264 26.74 -5.36 8.25
C PRO A 264 26.17 -6.26 7.15
N LEU A 265 25.90 -5.70 5.97
CA LEU A 265 25.29 -6.42 4.85
C LEU A 265 26.19 -7.57 4.37
N HIS A 266 27.51 -7.36 4.40
CA HIS A 266 28.50 -8.36 4.03
C HIS A 266 28.77 -9.45 5.09
N HIS A 267 28.09 -9.42 6.24
CA HIS A 267 28.26 -10.46 7.25
C HIS A 267 27.84 -11.84 6.70
N PRO A 268 28.60 -12.93 6.93
CA PRO A 268 28.33 -14.24 6.33
C PRO A 268 26.90 -14.74 6.50
N PHE A 269 26.31 -14.52 7.68
CA PHE A 269 24.88 -14.83 7.93
C PHE A 269 23.94 -14.13 6.95
N VAL A 270 24.10 -12.82 6.76
CA VAL A 270 23.21 -12.01 5.91
C VAL A 270 23.40 -12.39 4.44
N LYS A 271 24.65 -12.56 3.99
CA LYS A 271 24.95 -13.02 2.62
C LYS A 271 24.33 -14.38 2.32
N ASN A 272 24.42 -15.33 3.26
CA ASN A 272 23.83 -16.65 3.09
C ASN A 272 22.31 -16.58 3.12
N LEU A 273 21.73 -15.82 4.05
CA LEU A 273 20.29 -15.61 4.13
C LEU A 273 19.70 -15.06 2.82
N ILE A 274 20.30 -14.01 2.25
CA ILE A 274 19.85 -13.45 0.95
C ILE A 274 19.93 -14.49 -0.16
N ARG A 275 21.02 -15.28 -0.20
CA ARG A 275 21.19 -16.36 -1.19
C ARG A 275 20.13 -17.45 -1.02
N ASP A 276 19.84 -17.84 0.22
CA ASP A 276 18.90 -18.93 0.52
C ASP A 276 17.47 -18.49 0.18
N ILE A 277 17.08 -17.27 0.56
CA ILE A 277 15.78 -16.68 0.19
C ILE A 277 15.62 -16.64 -1.34
N ALA A 278 16.59 -16.06 -2.05
CA ALA A 278 16.53 -15.98 -3.51
C ALA A 278 16.58 -17.38 -4.18
N GLY A 279 17.37 -18.31 -3.63
CA GLY A 279 17.51 -19.68 -4.12
C GLY A 279 16.22 -20.51 -3.98
N ARG A 280 15.37 -20.16 -3.01
CA ARG A 280 14.02 -20.73 -2.83
C ARG A 280 12.94 -20.05 -3.69
N GLY A 281 13.31 -19.03 -4.48
CA GLY A 281 12.38 -18.31 -5.36
C GLY A 281 11.56 -17.23 -4.65
N HIS A 282 11.99 -16.81 -3.46
CA HIS A 282 11.40 -15.67 -2.76
C HIS A 282 12.00 -14.34 -3.23
N VAL A 283 11.30 -13.23 -2.99
CA VAL A 283 11.69 -11.91 -3.48
C VAL A 283 12.61 -11.22 -2.48
N ILE A 284 13.70 -10.64 -2.98
CA ILE A 284 14.56 -9.72 -2.23
C ILE A 284 14.19 -8.30 -2.66
N GLY A 285 13.73 -7.50 -1.70
CA GLY A 285 13.43 -6.09 -1.88
C GLY A 285 14.42 -5.18 -1.18
N PHE A 286 14.37 -3.90 -1.51
CA PHE A 286 15.17 -2.84 -0.93
C PHE A 286 14.43 -2.15 0.23
N HIS A 287 15.11 -2.03 1.36
CA HIS A 287 14.66 -1.27 2.52
C HIS A 287 15.66 -0.13 2.76
N PRO A 288 15.56 1.00 2.04
CA PRO A 288 16.44 2.14 2.26
C PRO A 288 16.44 2.57 3.72
N SER A 289 17.57 3.08 4.20
CA SER A 289 17.67 3.52 5.58
C SER A 289 16.74 4.69 5.92
N TYR A 290 16.61 4.97 7.21
CA TYR A 290 15.87 6.13 7.70
C TYR A 290 16.34 7.46 7.07
N GLU A 291 17.65 7.59 6.87
CA GLU A 291 18.37 8.76 6.39
C GLU A 291 18.30 8.89 4.86
N ALA A 292 18.24 7.76 4.13
CA ALA A 292 18.14 7.73 2.67
C ALA A 292 16.84 8.36 2.13
N TYR A 293 15.83 8.56 2.98
CA TYR A 293 14.58 9.23 2.59
C TYR A 293 14.79 10.67 2.07
N GLU A 294 15.76 11.41 2.62
CA GLU A 294 16.09 12.78 2.21
C GLU A 294 17.37 12.86 1.36
N ASP A 295 18.15 11.79 1.30
CA ASP A 295 19.46 11.75 0.64
C ASP A 295 19.44 10.79 -0.56
N LYS A 296 19.41 11.37 -1.77
CA LYS A 296 19.41 10.62 -3.03
C LYS A 296 20.71 9.84 -3.26
N GLU A 297 21.85 10.40 -2.89
CA GLU A 297 23.14 9.73 -3.11
C GLU A 297 23.26 8.52 -2.18
N LEU A 298 22.86 8.68 -0.92
CA LEU A 298 22.80 7.58 0.04
C LEU A 298 21.85 6.48 -0.44
N PHE A 299 20.62 6.84 -0.84
CA PHE A 299 19.63 5.90 -1.38
C PHE A 299 20.21 5.04 -2.52
N LEU A 300 20.85 5.68 -3.50
CA LEU A 300 21.44 4.97 -4.65
C LEU A 300 22.62 4.09 -4.25
N SER A 301 23.47 4.57 -3.33
CA SER A 301 24.62 3.79 -2.85
C SER A 301 24.17 2.55 -2.06
N GLU A 302 23.15 2.68 -1.22
CA GLU A 302 22.57 1.58 -0.45
C GLU A 302 21.92 0.55 -1.38
N LEU A 303 21.13 1.00 -2.35
CA LEU A 303 20.52 0.12 -3.36
C LEU A 303 21.59 -0.65 -4.14
N ALA A 304 22.61 0.05 -4.65
CA ALA A 304 23.70 -0.55 -5.41
C ALA A 304 24.45 -1.62 -4.60
N SER A 305 24.66 -1.37 -3.29
CA SER A 305 25.33 -2.33 -2.41
C SER A 305 24.53 -3.62 -2.23
N LEU A 306 23.20 -3.53 -2.12
CA LEU A 306 22.31 -4.68 -2.01
C LEU A 306 22.23 -5.44 -3.34
N GLN A 307 22.09 -4.72 -4.46
CA GLN A 307 22.08 -5.30 -5.80
C GLN A 307 23.38 -6.05 -6.11
N ALA A 308 24.54 -5.54 -5.68
CA ALA A 308 25.82 -6.21 -5.87
C ALA A 308 25.94 -7.53 -5.10
N LEU A 309 25.17 -7.71 -4.03
CA LEU A 309 25.16 -8.92 -3.21
C LEU A 309 24.09 -9.94 -3.64
N CYS A 310 22.95 -9.45 -4.13
CA CYS A 310 21.79 -10.28 -4.43
C CYS A 310 22.00 -11.11 -5.71
N PRO A 311 21.70 -12.42 -5.71
CA PRO A 311 21.76 -13.23 -6.92
C PRO A 311 20.57 -13.02 -7.87
N ALA A 312 19.56 -12.25 -7.45
CA ALA A 312 18.36 -11.92 -8.22
C ALA A 312 18.20 -10.38 -8.33
N PRO A 313 17.49 -9.88 -9.35
CA PRO A 313 17.21 -8.44 -9.46
C PRO A 313 16.50 -7.90 -8.21
N VAL A 314 16.97 -6.76 -7.70
CA VAL A 314 16.33 -6.01 -6.62
C VAL A 314 15.71 -4.77 -7.24
N THR A 315 14.44 -4.88 -7.63
CA THR A 315 13.66 -3.87 -8.35
C THR A 315 12.46 -3.37 -7.54
N THR A 316 12.37 -3.78 -6.28
CA THR A 316 11.19 -3.64 -5.44
C THR A 316 11.58 -3.21 -4.04
N GLY A 317 10.65 -2.70 -3.23
CA GLY A 317 10.95 -2.45 -1.82
C GLY A 317 9.93 -1.61 -1.07
N ARG A 318 10.37 -1.03 0.05
CA ARG A 318 9.57 -0.20 0.95
C ARG A 318 10.46 0.74 1.76
N GLN A 319 10.10 2.00 1.91
CA GLN A 319 10.81 2.96 2.76
C GLN A 319 10.76 2.57 4.24
N HIS A 320 11.90 2.67 4.93
CA HIS A 320 11.97 2.44 6.36
C HIS A 320 11.11 3.46 7.13
N PHE A 321 10.44 2.98 8.19
CA PHE A 321 9.42 3.71 8.95
C PHE A 321 8.19 4.15 8.14
N LEU A 322 8.03 3.73 6.88
CA LEU A 322 7.02 4.27 5.96
C LEU A 322 7.17 5.80 5.74
N ARG A 323 8.40 6.33 5.81
CA ARG A 323 8.68 7.75 5.48
C ARG A 323 8.40 7.98 4.00
N PHE A 324 7.61 8.99 3.71
CA PHE A 324 7.09 9.21 2.36
C PHE A 324 6.69 10.67 2.15
N ALA A 325 7.03 11.19 0.98
CA ALA A 325 6.57 12.45 0.43
C ALA A 325 6.17 12.25 -1.04
N ALA A 326 4.90 12.49 -1.36
CA ALA A 326 4.44 12.54 -2.74
C ALA A 326 4.79 13.89 -3.38
N PRO A 327 5.25 13.92 -4.65
CA PRO A 327 5.63 12.78 -5.48
C PRO A 327 7.13 12.43 -5.39
N ASP A 328 7.93 13.21 -4.64
CA ASP A 328 9.39 13.14 -4.63
C ASP A 328 9.95 11.76 -4.29
N THR A 329 9.32 11.06 -3.34
CA THR A 329 9.73 9.70 -2.97
C THR A 329 9.57 8.78 -4.16
N TRP A 330 8.38 8.75 -4.78
CA TRP A 330 8.17 7.95 -5.98
C TRP A 330 9.09 8.34 -7.13
N GLN A 331 9.36 9.63 -7.33
CA GLN A 331 10.30 10.05 -8.36
C GLN A 331 11.71 9.48 -8.10
N ARG A 332 12.14 9.40 -6.84
CA ARG A 332 13.42 8.77 -6.49
C ARG A 332 13.44 7.27 -6.78
N TRP A 333 12.34 6.56 -6.49
CA TRP A 333 12.20 5.14 -6.83
C TRP A 333 12.20 4.91 -8.35
N GLU A 334 11.49 5.74 -9.12
CA GLU A 334 11.51 5.73 -10.60
C GLU A 334 12.92 5.97 -11.15
N ASP A 335 13.59 7.03 -10.68
CA ASP A 335 14.96 7.39 -11.09
C ASP A 335 15.97 6.26 -10.84
N ALA A 336 15.73 5.46 -9.79
CA ALA A 336 16.55 4.31 -9.42
C ALA A 336 16.21 3.04 -10.22
N GLY A 337 15.25 3.09 -11.16
CA GLY A 337 14.85 1.97 -11.99
C GLY A 337 14.03 0.91 -11.26
N MET A 338 13.35 1.29 -10.18
CA MET A 338 12.51 0.37 -9.41
C MET A 338 11.17 0.14 -10.12
N GLU A 339 10.68 -1.09 -10.07
CA GLU A 339 9.42 -1.52 -10.67
C GLU A 339 8.21 -1.22 -9.77
N TRP A 340 8.37 -1.44 -8.46
CA TRP A 340 7.34 -1.04 -7.50
C TRP A 340 7.90 -0.45 -6.20
N ASP A 341 7.05 0.34 -5.54
CA ASP A 341 7.16 0.74 -4.13
C ASP A 341 5.95 0.18 -3.37
N SER A 342 6.13 -0.16 -2.08
CA SER A 342 5.05 -0.61 -1.20
C SER A 342 4.94 0.24 0.06
N THR A 343 5.47 1.47 0.03
CA THR A 343 5.55 2.35 1.19
C THR A 343 4.19 2.84 1.68
N LEU A 344 3.18 2.98 0.81
CA LEU A 344 1.93 3.62 1.20
C LEU A 344 1.03 2.73 2.06
N GLY A 345 1.23 2.84 3.37
CA GLY A 345 0.29 2.54 4.45
C GLY A 345 0.46 3.55 5.58
N TYR A 346 -0.40 3.54 6.60
CA TYR A 346 -0.19 4.35 7.80
C TYR A 346 0.43 3.49 8.89
N ALA A 347 1.41 4.04 9.62
CA ALA A 347 2.02 3.31 10.73
C ALA A 347 1.01 3.08 11.86
N GLU A 348 0.15 4.06 12.11
CA GLU A 348 -0.82 4.07 13.20
C GLU A 348 -2.21 3.50 12.85
N ALA A 349 -2.46 3.19 11.57
CA ALA A 349 -3.76 2.72 11.11
C ALA A 349 -3.65 1.75 9.91
N GLU A 350 -4.31 0.61 10.03
CA GLU A 350 -4.53 -0.32 8.93
C GLU A 350 -5.69 0.12 8.02
N GLY A 351 -5.57 -0.15 6.72
CA GLY A 351 -6.59 0.20 5.73
C GLY A 351 -6.00 0.58 4.37
N PHE A 352 -6.81 1.25 3.55
CA PHE A 352 -6.50 1.59 2.17
C PHE A 352 -6.09 3.07 2.07
N ARG A 353 -4.83 3.39 2.42
CA ARG A 353 -4.28 4.76 2.35
C ARG A 353 -4.52 5.41 0.98
N CYS A 354 -4.35 4.65 -0.09
CA CYS A 354 -4.58 5.09 -1.47
C CYS A 354 -6.01 4.85 -1.97
N GLY A 355 -6.92 4.39 -1.11
CA GLY A 355 -8.29 4.04 -1.51
C GLY A 355 -8.37 2.90 -2.53
N ILE A 356 -7.30 2.11 -2.70
CA ILE A 356 -7.23 1.04 -3.71
C ILE A 356 -6.57 -0.20 -3.09
N CYS A 357 -6.99 -1.38 -3.55
CA CYS A 357 -6.43 -2.67 -3.18
C CYS A 357 -5.74 -3.39 -4.35
N CYS A 358 -5.44 -2.69 -5.43
CA CYS A 358 -4.62 -3.18 -6.53
C CYS A 358 -3.37 -2.30 -6.63
N ASP A 359 -2.31 -2.81 -7.22
CA ASP A 359 -1.21 -1.95 -7.64
C ASP A 359 -1.66 -1.01 -8.77
N PHE A 360 -1.05 0.16 -8.83
CA PHE A 360 -1.39 1.19 -9.82
C PHE A 360 -0.13 1.92 -10.31
N PRO A 361 -0.11 2.39 -11.56
CA PRO A 361 0.97 3.25 -12.04
C PRO A 361 0.99 4.55 -11.26
N VAL A 362 2.17 5.05 -10.89
CA VAL A 362 2.28 6.32 -10.15
C VAL A 362 2.14 7.51 -11.10
N PHE A 363 1.50 8.58 -10.63
CA PHE A 363 1.48 9.86 -11.33
C PHE A 363 2.22 10.94 -10.53
N ASN A 364 3.23 11.54 -11.15
CA ASN A 364 3.92 12.69 -10.61
C ASN A 364 3.16 13.97 -10.98
N PHE A 365 2.38 14.48 -10.03
CA PHE A 365 1.58 15.68 -10.22
C PHE A 365 2.39 16.99 -10.33
N LEU A 366 3.66 16.99 -9.95
CA LEU A 366 4.51 18.18 -10.13
C LEU A 366 5.01 18.30 -11.58
N THR A 367 5.21 17.16 -12.25
CA THR A 367 5.67 17.12 -13.65
C THR A 367 4.54 16.85 -14.64
N GLY A 368 3.35 16.48 -14.17
CA GLY A 368 2.21 16.10 -15.01
C GLY A 368 2.45 14.80 -15.77
N THR A 369 3.30 13.90 -15.23
CA THR A 369 3.71 12.67 -15.92
C THR A 369 3.35 11.41 -15.15
N GLU A 370 2.92 10.39 -15.88
CA GLU A 370 2.84 9.05 -15.34
C GLU A 370 4.22 8.39 -15.35
N LEU A 371 4.59 7.76 -14.25
CA LEU A 371 5.85 7.05 -14.06
C LEU A 371 5.69 5.57 -14.45
N LYS A 372 6.82 4.87 -14.68
CA LYS A 372 6.81 3.42 -14.88
C LYS A 372 6.65 2.69 -13.55
N LEU A 373 7.12 3.30 -12.46
CA LEU A 373 6.97 2.86 -11.10
C LEU A 373 5.49 2.62 -10.78
N ARG A 374 5.23 1.51 -10.10
CA ARG A 374 3.91 1.17 -9.58
C ARG A 374 3.92 1.24 -8.06
N GLU A 375 2.85 1.75 -7.48
CA GLU A 375 2.64 1.65 -6.03
C GLU A 375 1.82 0.38 -5.75
N LYS A 376 2.27 -0.42 -4.77
CA LYS A 376 1.50 -1.52 -4.19
C LYS A 376 1.23 -1.23 -2.70
N PRO A 377 0.09 -0.59 -2.37
CA PRO A 377 -0.16 -0.07 -1.03
C PRO A 377 -0.11 -1.13 0.06
N LEU A 378 0.48 -0.79 1.19
CA LEU A 378 0.44 -1.58 2.41
C LEU A 378 -0.95 -1.48 3.06
N ILE A 379 -1.56 -2.62 3.35
CA ILE A 379 -2.89 -2.66 3.98
C ILE A 379 -2.79 -2.83 5.50
N ALA A 380 -1.93 -3.72 5.97
CA ALA A 380 -1.79 -4.01 7.39
C ALA A 380 -0.36 -4.39 7.77
N MET A 381 0.03 -4.03 8.99
CA MET A 381 1.35 -4.29 9.54
C MET A 381 1.26 -4.73 11.00
N ASP A 382 2.11 -5.67 11.40
CA ASP A 382 2.23 -6.20 12.76
C ASP A 382 2.28 -5.12 13.86
N VAL A 383 3.17 -4.13 13.73
CA VAL A 383 3.34 -3.05 14.72
C VAL A 383 2.16 -2.08 14.71
N THR A 384 1.49 -1.87 13.57
CA THR A 384 0.23 -1.13 13.53
C THR A 384 -0.81 -1.79 14.43
N LEU A 385 -1.08 -3.08 14.18
CA LEU A 385 -2.11 -3.83 14.90
C LEU A 385 -1.79 -3.95 16.39
N ALA A 386 -0.54 -4.29 16.74
CA ALA A 386 -0.18 -4.64 18.11
C ALA A 386 0.26 -3.46 18.97
N MET A 387 0.97 -2.47 18.41
CA MET A 387 1.57 -1.37 19.19
C MET A 387 0.78 -0.06 19.08
N TYR A 388 0.36 0.32 17.87
CA TYR A 388 -0.41 1.54 17.65
C TYR A 388 -1.89 1.36 18.03
N ARG A 389 -2.54 0.35 17.44
CA ARG A 389 -3.95 0.04 17.72
C ARG A 389 -4.15 -0.72 19.03
N ARG A 390 -3.09 -1.39 19.51
CA ARG A 390 -3.08 -2.18 20.75
C ARG A 390 -4.11 -3.31 20.76
N TYR A 391 -4.36 -3.90 19.59
CA TYR A 391 -5.24 -5.04 19.50
C TYR A 391 -4.61 -6.28 20.15
N ASP A 392 -5.45 -7.03 20.86
CA ASP A 392 -5.15 -8.42 21.18
C ASP A 392 -5.19 -9.29 19.90
N PRO A 393 -4.65 -10.52 19.93
CA PRO A 393 -4.60 -11.37 18.74
C PRO A 393 -5.96 -11.69 18.10
N ALA A 394 -7.05 -11.82 18.88
CA ALA A 394 -8.35 -12.12 18.31
C ALA A 394 -8.92 -10.89 17.58
N THR A 395 -8.86 -9.72 18.22
CA THR A 395 -9.30 -8.46 17.60
C THR A 395 -8.48 -8.14 16.34
N ALA A 396 -7.16 -8.35 16.37
CA ALA A 396 -6.29 -8.14 15.22
C ALA A 396 -6.62 -9.11 14.07
N PHE A 397 -6.94 -10.37 14.37
CA PHE A 397 -7.38 -11.34 13.39
C PHE A 397 -8.69 -10.92 12.71
N ASP A 398 -9.71 -10.56 13.49
CA ASP A 398 -11.00 -10.11 12.97
C ASP A 398 -10.83 -8.87 12.08
N ARG A 399 -9.91 -7.97 12.47
CA ARG A 399 -9.60 -6.80 11.66
C ARG A 399 -8.94 -7.17 10.33
N LEU A 400 -7.97 -8.09 10.33
CA LEU A 400 -7.35 -8.61 9.12
C LEU A 400 -8.39 -9.30 8.21
N GLN A 401 -9.31 -10.07 8.77
CA GLN A 401 -10.40 -10.72 8.03
C GLN A 401 -11.34 -9.72 7.37
N HIS A 402 -11.74 -8.67 8.10
CA HIS A 402 -12.57 -7.60 7.53
C HIS A 402 -11.89 -6.95 6.31
N LEU A 403 -10.60 -6.63 6.43
CA LEU A 403 -9.84 -6.04 5.32
C LEU A 403 -9.66 -7.04 4.17
N ARG A 404 -9.37 -8.32 4.45
CA ARG A 404 -9.28 -9.38 3.44
C ARG A 404 -10.56 -9.47 2.63
N HIS A 405 -11.72 -9.46 3.29
CA HIS A 405 -13.01 -9.51 2.61
C HIS A 405 -13.20 -8.35 1.62
N GLN A 406 -12.76 -7.14 1.97
CA GLN A 406 -12.79 -6.01 1.04
C GLN A 406 -11.87 -6.25 -0.18
N VAL A 407 -10.66 -6.79 0.04
CA VAL A 407 -9.75 -7.10 -1.06
C VAL A 407 -10.31 -8.21 -1.96
N GLU A 408 -10.86 -9.27 -1.39
CA GLU A 408 -11.47 -10.39 -2.12
C GLU A 408 -12.65 -9.94 -2.97
N LYS A 409 -13.54 -9.11 -2.41
CA LYS A 409 -14.68 -8.51 -3.13
C LYS A 409 -14.24 -7.82 -4.42
N HIS A 410 -13.09 -7.16 -4.40
CA HIS A 410 -12.54 -6.44 -5.53
C HIS A 410 -11.46 -7.20 -6.31
N LYS A 411 -11.20 -8.47 -5.96
CA LYS A 411 -10.15 -9.32 -6.54
C LYS A 411 -8.78 -8.65 -6.56
N GLY A 412 -8.45 -7.96 -5.47
CA GLY A 412 -7.21 -7.22 -5.31
C GLY A 412 -6.09 -8.01 -4.64
N GLU A 413 -5.10 -7.28 -4.14
CA GLU A 413 -3.90 -7.78 -3.51
C GLU A 413 -3.84 -7.32 -2.05
N PHE A 414 -3.75 -8.27 -1.13
CA PHE A 414 -3.61 -7.99 0.29
C PHE A 414 -2.14 -7.92 0.66
N VAL A 415 -1.58 -6.73 0.82
CA VAL A 415 -0.21 -6.56 1.28
C VAL A 415 -0.15 -6.55 2.80
N LEU A 416 0.46 -7.59 3.37
CA LEU A 416 0.69 -7.74 4.80
C LEU A 416 2.19 -7.58 5.10
N LEU A 417 2.52 -6.72 6.06
CA LEU A 417 3.89 -6.55 6.55
C LEU A 417 4.06 -7.19 7.94
N TRP A 418 5.09 -8.02 8.09
CA TRP A 418 5.49 -8.58 9.39
C TRP A 418 7.00 -8.55 9.57
N HIS A 419 7.48 -8.03 10.69
CA HIS A 419 8.91 -7.96 10.98
C HIS A 419 9.38 -9.24 11.68
N ASN A 420 10.55 -9.76 11.31
CA ASN A 420 11.09 -10.97 11.92
C ASN A 420 11.38 -10.76 13.43
N SER A 421 11.71 -9.53 13.82
CA SER A 421 11.84 -9.09 15.21
C SER A 421 10.52 -9.10 16.01
N SER A 422 9.38 -9.20 15.32
CA SER A 422 8.03 -9.28 15.87
C SER A 422 7.47 -10.70 15.91
N TRP A 423 8.33 -11.70 16.10
CA TRP A 423 7.94 -13.12 16.09
C TRP A 423 8.17 -13.82 17.43
N ASN A 424 9.42 -14.15 17.76
CA ASN A 424 9.80 -14.96 18.92
C ASN A 424 10.24 -14.13 20.13
N THR A 425 9.49 -13.10 20.48
CA THR A 425 9.69 -12.38 21.75
C THR A 425 8.50 -12.59 22.67
N TYR A 426 8.68 -12.32 23.97
CA TYR A 426 7.63 -12.51 24.97
C TYR A 426 6.30 -11.82 24.60
N PHE A 427 6.36 -10.60 24.04
CA PHE A 427 5.18 -9.85 23.63
C PHE A 427 4.56 -10.38 22.32
N TRP A 428 5.40 -10.84 21.39
CA TRP A 428 4.99 -11.22 20.04
C TRP A 428 4.60 -12.70 19.90
N ALA A 429 5.12 -13.57 20.76
CA ALA A 429 4.90 -15.02 20.68
C ALA A 429 3.41 -15.44 20.61
N PRO A 430 2.46 -14.80 21.33
CA PRO A 430 1.04 -15.11 21.20
C PRO A 430 0.42 -14.76 19.83
N ARG A 431 1.05 -13.90 19.04
CA ARG A 431 0.54 -13.44 17.73
C ARG A 431 0.97 -14.33 16.56
N ARG A 432 1.90 -15.27 16.80
CA ARG A 432 2.38 -16.21 15.78
C ARG A 432 1.26 -17.08 15.23
N GLU A 433 0.40 -17.58 16.13
CA GLU A 433 -0.72 -18.44 15.73
C GLU A 433 -1.76 -17.67 14.91
N MET A 434 -2.01 -16.41 15.27
CA MET A 434 -2.87 -15.51 14.49
C MET A 434 -2.33 -15.35 13.06
N TYR A 435 -1.03 -15.06 12.91
CA TYR A 435 -0.42 -14.91 11.59
C TYR A 435 -0.50 -16.20 10.77
N ARG A 436 -0.16 -17.35 11.38
CA ARG A 436 -0.27 -18.67 10.75
C ARG A 436 -1.70 -18.98 10.31
N SER A 437 -2.67 -18.73 11.19
CA SER A 437 -4.09 -18.92 10.89
C SER A 437 -4.59 -18.00 9.77
N PHE A 438 -4.07 -16.78 9.67
CA PHE A 438 -4.45 -15.85 8.61
C PHE A 438 -3.93 -16.31 7.24
N ILE A 439 -2.70 -16.81 7.17
CA ILE A 439 -2.09 -17.31 5.93
C ILE A 439 -2.71 -18.64 5.47
N ALA A 440 -3.15 -19.48 6.42
CA ALA A 440 -3.69 -20.80 6.10
C ALA A 440 -5.08 -20.80 5.43
N GLN A 441 -5.65 -19.61 5.19
CA GLN A 441 -6.91 -19.39 4.50
C GLN A 441 -6.64 -18.84 3.10
#